data_AF-A0A7S0L0C3-F1
#
_entry.id   AF-A0A7S0L0C3-F1
#
_cell.length_a   1.000
_cell.length_b   1.000
_cell.length_c   1.000
_cell.angle_alpha   90.00
_cell.angle_beta   90.00
_cell.angle_gamma   90.00
#
_symmetry.space_group_name_H-M   'P 1'
#
loop_
_entity.id
_entity.type
_entity.pdbx_description
1 polymer ?
#
loop_
_entity_poly.entity_id
_entity_poly.type
_entity_poly.pdbx_seq_one_letter_code
_entity_poly.pdbx_strand_id
1 'polypeptide(L)'
;VIQSLPAFFDERASRGNPVRLVVIDSIAFHYRCAPPGSDYMARTRSLASIAAFLSDLATNYDVAVVAINQMTTKVGATFAGPLANGNTNNNVDQGDSRLVPALGESWAHA
;
A
#
# COMPACT_ATOMS: atom_id res chain seq x y z
N VAL A 1 -10.06 3.06 13.52
CA VAL A 1 -9.19 4.25 13.67
C VAL A 1 -9.35 5.20 12.49
N ILE A 2 -9.07 4.80 11.23
CA ILE A 2 -9.23 5.71 10.07
C ILE A 2 -10.69 6.18 9.90
N GLN A 3 -11.67 5.30 10.12
CA GLN A 3 -13.10 5.65 10.00
C GLN A 3 -13.63 6.61 11.08
N SER A 4 -12.90 6.81 12.18
CA SER A 4 -13.30 7.76 13.24
C SER A 4 -12.69 9.16 13.05
N LEU A 5 -11.88 9.36 12.01
CA LEU A 5 -11.25 10.65 11.72
C LEU A 5 -12.25 11.80 11.45
N PRO A 6 -13.37 11.61 10.74
CA PRO A 6 -14.34 12.67 10.50
C PRO A 6 -14.84 13.31 11.81
N ALA A 7 -15.30 12.50 12.76
CA ALA A 7 -15.77 12.97 14.06
C ALA A 7 -14.66 13.68 14.88
N PHE A 8 -13.42 13.19 14.78
CA PHE A 8 -12.28 13.83 15.42
C PHE A 8 -11.96 15.21 14.82
N PHE A 9 -12.10 15.36 13.50
CA PHE A 9 -11.88 16.66 12.84
C PHE A 9 -12.95 17.67 13.22
N ASP A 10 -14.22 17.24 13.27
CA ASP A 10 -15.33 18.08 13.72
C ASP A 10 -15.10 18.56 15.16
N GLU A 11 -14.69 17.66 16.06
CA GLU A 11 -14.35 18.01 17.44
C GLU A 11 -13.21 19.03 17.48
N ARG A 12 -12.13 18.82 16.72
CA ARG A 12 -10.96 19.70 16.68
C ARG A 12 -11.27 21.08 16.11
N ALA A 13 -12.08 21.13 15.06
CA ALA A 13 -12.58 22.38 14.49
C ALA A 13 -13.43 23.17 15.50
N SER A 14 -14.33 22.50 16.24
CA SER A 14 -15.18 23.16 17.25
C SER A 14 -14.39 23.79 18.41
N ARG A 15 -13.18 23.26 18.68
CA ARG A 15 -12.26 23.78 19.70
C ARG A 15 -11.29 24.84 19.17
N GLY A 16 -11.47 25.30 17.92
CA GLY A 16 -10.63 26.32 17.30
C GLY A 16 -9.24 25.84 16.89
N ASN A 17 -9.02 24.52 16.80
CA ASN A 17 -7.75 23.94 16.36
C ASN A 17 -7.97 22.87 15.27
N PRO A 18 -8.33 23.30 14.04
CA PRO A 18 -8.62 22.37 12.95
C PRO A 18 -7.37 21.59 12.53
N VAL A 19 -7.54 20.32 12.19
CA VAL A 19 -6.46 19.47 11.70
C VAL A 19 -6.17 19.82 10.24
N ARG A 20 -4.90 20.02 9.89
CA ARG A 20 -4.47 20.39 8.52
C ARG A 20 -3.60 19.32 7.83
N LEU A 21 -3.12 18.32 8.57
CA LEU A 21 -2.28 17.25 8.07
C LEU A 21 -2.59 15.92 8.78
N VAL A 22 -2.73 14.86 8.00
CA VAL A 22 -2.80 13.47 8.45
C VAL A 22 -1.63 12.71 7.85
N VAL A 23 -0.83 12.07 8.69
CA VAL A 23 0.26 11.18 8.24
C VAL A 23 -0.08 9.75 8.65
N ILE A 24 -0.09 8.85 7.68
CA ILE A 24 -0.36 7.42 7.87
C ILE A 24 0.95 6.67 7.63
N ASP A 25 1.62 6.28 8.72
CA ASP A 25 2.83 5.47 8.69
C ASP A 25 2.57 4.08 9.29
N SER A 26 2.51 2.99 8.53
CA SER A 26 2.51 2.91 7.06
C SER A 26 1.24 2.21 6.59
N ILE A 27 0.65 2.66 5.48
CA ILE A 27 -0.53 1.99 4.93
C ILE A 27 -0.19 0.58 4.44
N ALA A 28 1.05 0.36 4.00
CA ALA A 28 1.51 -0.91 3.47
C ALA A 28 1.52 -2.05 4.50
N PHE A 29 1.72 -1.75 5.79
CA PHE A 29 1.85 -2.75 6.84
C PHE A 29 0.64 -3.69 6.91
N HIS A 30 -0.57 -3.14 6.91
CA HIS A 30 -1.81 -3.91 7.04
C HIS A 30 -2.04 -4.89 5.88
N TYR A 31 -1.53 -4.59 4.69
CA TYR A 31 -1.73 -5.41 3.49
C TYR A 31 -0.63 -6.45 3.27
N ARG A 32 0.53 -6.31 3.94
CA ARG A 32 1.64 -7.27 3.87
C ARG A 32 1.44 -8.49 4.77
N CYS A 33 0.88 -8.30 5.96
CA CYS A 33 0.78 -9.34 6.98
C CYS A 33 -0.32 -10.38 6.74
N ALA A 34 -1.09 -10.29 5.65
CA ALA A 34 -2.24 -11.18 5.50
C ALA A 34 -1.82 -12.62 5.16
N PRO A 35 -2.51 -13.64 5.72
CA PRO A 35 -2.08 -15.02 5.67
C PRO A 35 -1.90 -15.58 4.25
N PRO A 36 -1.07 -16.60 4.07
CA PRO A 36 -1.01 -17.35 2.82
C PRO A 36 -2.42 -17.85 2.43
N GLY A 37 -2.85 -17.61 1.19
CA GLY A 37 -4.17 -18.00 0.70
C GLY A 37 -5.30 -16.97 0.90
N SER A 38 -5.02 -15.79 1.47
CA SER A 38 -6.04 -14.73 1.50
C SER A 38 -6.33 -14.20 0.10
N ASP A 39 -7.59 -13.85 -0.16
CA ASP A 39 -8.02 -13.30 -1.44
C ASP A 39 -7.33 -11.96 -1.77
N TYR A 40 -6.45 -12.00 -2.78
CA TYR A 40 -5.77 -10.81 -3.31
C TYR A 40 -6.77 -9.76 -3.82
N MET A 41 -7.89 -10.18 -4.42
CA MET A 41 -8.93 -9.27 -4.92
C MET A 41 -9.63 -8.53 -3.78
N ALA A 42 -9.87 -9.21 -2.66
CA ALA A 42 -10.40 -8.58 -1.45
C ALA A 42 -9.43 -7.53 -0.88
N ARG A 43 -8.11 -7.80 -0.91
CA ARG A 43 -7.09 -6.82 -0.51
C ARG A 43 -7.08 -5.60 -1.44
N THR A 44 -7.07 -5.81 -2.76
CA THR A 44 -7.09 -4.72 -3.74
C THR A 44 -8.35 -3.85 -3.60
N ARG A 45 -9.52 -4.47 -3.42
CA ARG A 45 -10.79 -3.74 -3.23
C ARG A 45 -10.81 -2.93 -1.93
N SER A 46 -10.32 -3.53 -0.84
CA SER A 46 -10.17 -2.83 0.44
C SER A 46 -9.23 -1.64 0.31
N LEU A 47 -8.10 -1.81 -0.38
CA LEU A 47 -7.12 -0.74 -0.59
C LEU A 47 -7.70 0.41 -1.41
N ALA A 48 -8.42 0.11 -2.50
CA ALA A 48 -9.12 1.11 -3.30
C ALA A 48 -10.19 1.85 -2.50
N SER A 49 -10.93 1.14 -1.63
CA SER A 49 -11.89 1.77 -0.73
C SER A 49 -11.23 2.72 0.27
N ILE A 50 -10.04 2.39 0.78
CA ILE A 50 -9.28 3.29 1.65
C ILE A 50 -8.78 4.51 0.88
N ALA A 51 -8.24 4.33 -0.33
CA ALA A 51 -7.80 5.45 -1.16
C ALA A 51 -8.94 6.46 -1.40
N ALA A 52 -10.10 5.98 -1.85
CA ALA A 52 -11.28 6.81 -2.04
C ALA A 52 -11.70 7.53 -0.76
N PHE A 53 -11.74 6.82 0.38
CA PHE A 53 -12.06 7.43 1.67
C PHE A 53 -11.07 8.53 2.07
N LEU A 54 -9.76 8.33 1.85
CA LEU A 54 -8.75 9.34 2.17
C LEU A 54 -8.84 10.56 1.26
N SER A 55 -9.18 10.37 -0.02
CA SER A 55 -9.42 11.46 -0.98
C SER A 55 -10.66 12.27 -0.61
N ASP A 56 -11.76 11.60 -0.24
CA ASP A 56 -12.97 12.26 0.25
C ASP A 56 -12.69 13.04 1.53
N LEU A 57 -11.92 12.45 2.44
CA LEU A 57 -11.54 13.08 3.70
C LEU A 57 -10.67 14.32 3.47
N ALA A 58 -9.69 14.25 2.56
CA ALA A 58 -8.87 15.39 2.16
C ALA A 58 -9.71 16.56 1.61
N THR A 59 -10.67 16.23 0.74
CA THR A 59 -11.51 17.23 0.06
C THR A 59 -12.53 17.86 1.00
N ASN A 60 -13.22 17.04 1.82
CA ASN A 60 -14.30 17.51 2.68
C ASN A 60 -13.80 18.34 3.88
N TYR A 61 -12.60 18.05 4.36
CA TYR A 61 -12.04 18.70 5.56
C TYR A 61 -10.88 19.66 5.27
N ASP A 62 -10.55 19.90 3.99
CA ASP A 62 -9.41 20.74 3.56
C ASP A 62 -8.10 20.36 4.29
N VAL A 63 -7.83 19.04 4.33
CA VAL A 63 -6.71 18.44 5.06
C VAL A 63 -5.75 17.75 4.10
N ALA A 64 -4.46 17.95 4.28
CA ALA A 64 -3.45 17.19 3.54
C ALA A 64 -3.36 15.77 4.11
N VAL A 65 -3.39 14.75 3.25
CA VAL A 65 -3.20 13.34 3.66
C VAL A 65 -1.92 12.81 3.04
N VAL A 66 -1.03 12.30 3.89
CA VAL A 66 0.24 11.68 3.50
C VAL A 66 0.20 10.22 3.91
N ALA A 67 0.21 9.31 2.94
CA ALA A 67 0.25 7.87 3.17
C ALA A 67 1.63 7.30 2.81
N ILE A 68 2.26 6.62 3.77
CA ILE A 68 3.59 6.05 3.59
C ILE A 68 3.47 4.61 3.11
N ASN A 69 4.06 4.33 1.95
CA ASN A 69 4.22 2.99 1.40
C ASN A 69 5.62 2.46 1.71
N GLN A 70 5.74 1.14 1.84
CA GLN A 70 7.02 0.46 2.07
C GLN A 70 7.58 -0.10 0.76
N MET A 71 8.90 -0.23 0.68
CA MET A 71 9.56 -0.96 -0.41
C MET A 71 9.76 -2.42 -0.01
N THR A 72 9.59 -3.33 -0.97
CA THR A 72 9.80 -4.78 -0.81
C THR A 72 10.70 -5.30 -1.92
N THR A 73 11.28 -6.48 -1.76
CA THR A 73 12.13 -7.09 -2.78
C THR A 73 11.37 -8.19 -3.50
N LYS A 74 11.24 -8.08 -4.82
CA LYS A 74 10.80 -9.20 -5.67
C LYS A 74 12.02 -10.04 -6.01
N VAL A 75 12.07 -11.25 -5.46
CA VAL A 75 13.19 -12.19 -5.67
C VAL A 75 13.04 -12.86 -7.05
N GLY A 76 14.13 -12.87 -7.83
CA GLY A 76 14.19 -13.50 -9.16
C GLY A 76 14.22 -15.03 -9.10
N ALA A 77 13.85 -15.70 -10.20
CA ALA A 77 13.68 -17.15 -10.26
C ALA A 77 14.99 -17.98 -10.11
N THR A 78 16.17 -17.35 -10.21
CA THR A 78 17.47 -18.05 -10.15
C THR A 78 17.87 -18.51 -8.75
N PHE A 79 17.18 -18.09 -7.69
CA PHE A 79 17.46 -18.55 -6.33
C PHE A 79 16.74 -19.86 -5.97
N ALA A 80 15.92 -20.43 -6.88
CA ALA A 80 15.14 -21.65 -6.65
C ALA A 80 15.95 -22.94 -6.82
N GLY A 81 17.12 -23.05 -6.16
CA GLY A 81 17.88 -24.30 -5.99
C GLY A 81 18.34 -25.05 -7.26
N PRO A 82 19.20 -26.08 -7.13
CA PRO A 82 19.85 -26.74 -8.28
C PRO A 82 18.95 -27.70 -9.08
N LEU A 83 17.64 -27.76 -8.80
CA LEU A 83 16.73 -28.77 -9.35
C LEU A 83 15.78 -28.26 -10.45
N ALA A 84 15.90 -27.00 -10.89
CA ALA A 84 15.13 -26.50 -12.02
C ALA A 84 15.75 -26.95 -13.36
N ASN A 85 15.35 -28.14 -13.80
CA ASN A 85 15.73 -28.79 -15.04
C ASN A 85 15.44 -27.92 -16.29
N GLY A 86 16.51 -27.48 -16.97
CA GLY A 86 16.70 -27.60 -18.42
C GLY A 86 15.75 -26.89 -19.38
N ASN A 87 16.00 -25.60 -19.67
CA ASN A 87 15.97 -25.04 -21.04
C ASN A 87 16.71 -23.70 -21.08
N THR A 88 18.01 -23.72 -21.39
CA THR A 88 18.86 -22.53 -21.55
C THR A 88 18.74 -21.98 -22.97
N ASN A 89 17.68 -21.23 -23.25
CA ASN A 89 17.71 -20.24 -24.31
C ASN A 89 18.41 -19.00 -23.74
N ASN A 90 19.54 -18.64 -24.33
CA ASN A 90 20.49 -17.61 -23.88
C ASN A 90 19.91 -16.17 -23.93
N ASN A 91 18.88 -15.88 -23.15
CA ASN A 91 18.67 -14.55 -22.64
C ASN A 91 19.15 -14.57 -21.20
N VAL A 92 20.32 -13.98 -20.94
CA VAL A 92 20.84 -13.76 -19.58
C VAL A 92 19.99 -12.66 -18.94
N ASP A 93 18.70 -12.94 -18.75
CA ASP A 93 17.88 -12.21 -17.80
C ASP A 93 18.29 -12.75 -16.43
N GLN A 94 19.47 -12.28 -16.00
CA GLN A 94 19.98 -12.34 -14.64
C GLN A 94 18.77 -12.20 -13.70
N GLY A 95 18.56 -13.19 -12.82
CA GLY A 95 17.46 -13.18 -11.86
C GLY A 95 17.65 -12.07 -10.83
N ASP A 96 17.42 -10.85 -11.29
CA ASP A 96 17.71 -9.63 -10.57
C ASP A 96 16.64 -9.44 -9.50
N SER A 97 17.11 -9.29 -8.26
CA SER A 97 16.25 -8.98 -7.14
C SER A 97 15.99 -7.49 -7.17
N ARG A 98 14.79 -7.10 -7.60
CA ARG A 98 14.45 -5.68 -7.72
C ARG A 98 13.58 -5.23 -6.57
N LEU A 99 13.81 -3.99 -6.15
CA LEU A 99 12.90 -3.30 -5.25
C LEU A 99 11.57 -3.04 -5.96
N VAL A 100 10.46 -3.25 -5.28
CA VAL A 100 9.09 -2.97 -5.73
C VAL A 100 8.25 -2.38 -4.58
N PRO A 101 7.35 -1.42 -4.85
CA PRO A 101 6.46 -0.89 -3.83
C PRO A 101 5.56 -2.00 -3.28
N ALA A 102 5.37 -2.04 -1.96
CA ALA A 102 4.67 -3.11 -1.26
C ALA A 102 3.21 -3.28 -1.71
N LEU A 103 2.57 -2.18 -2.10
CA LEU A 103 1.17 -2.15 -2.55
C LEU A 103 0.99 -2.29 -4.06
N GLY A 104 2.09 -2.35 -4.83
CA GLY A 104 2.06 -2.49 -6.29
C GLY A 104 1.50 -1.26 -7.05
N GLU A 105 1.30 -1.44 -8.36
CA GLU A 105 0.88 -0.39 -9.29
C GLU A 105 -0.55 0.11 -9.05
N SER A 106 -1.45 -0.75 -8.55
CA SER A 106 -2.83 -0.36 -8.23
C SER A 106 -2.92 0.77 -7.20
N TRP A 107 -1.94 0.88 -6.30
CA TRP A 107 -1.86 1.99 -5.35
C TRP A 107 -1.26 3.25 -5.98
N ALA A 108 -0.40 3.11 -6.99
CA ALA A 108 0.23 4.25 -7.64
C ALA A 108 -0.75 5.09 -8.47
N HIS A 109 -1.88 4.49 -8.88
CA HIS A 109 -2.94 5.15 -9.63
C HIS A 109 -4.16 5.53 -8.80
N ALA A 110 -4.11 5.30 -7.49
CA ALA A 110 -5.23 5.51 -6.56
C ALA A 110 -5.32 6.96 -6.06
#